data_AF-A0A3D3AJP3-F1
#
_entry.id   AF-A0A3D3AJP3-F1
#
_cell.length_a   1.000
_cell.length_b   1.000
_cell.length_c   1.000
_cell.angle_alpha   90.00
_cell.angle_beta   90.00
_cell.angle_gamma   90.00
#
_symmetry.space_group_name_H-M   'P 1'
#
loop_
_entity.id
_entity.type
_entity.pdbx_description
1 polymer ?
#
loop_
_entity_poly.entity_id
_entity_poly.type
_entity_poly.pdbx_seq_one_letter_code
_entity_poly.pdbx_strand_id
1 'polypeptide(L)'
;MKSKIFIILLLILPITGHLNAKDIPYTLEDRDRLIRVEAKLEGFEKRFEQIDKRFEQIDKRFEAVDKRFESFENRFERLENFIIGGLSLLFTGMLAMVGFIMWDRRSVVNPVIQELKNKESEINKLKLKEEELERRELLLEAVLKEYSKTEPKLAELLKIKGLL
;
A
#
# COMPACT_ATOMS: atom_id res chain seq x y z
N MET A 1 86.82 -7.09 -79.44
CA MET A 1 87.09 -8.16 -78.45
C MET A 1 86.70 -7.84 -77.00
N LYS A 2 86.59 -6.58 -76.57
CA LYS A 2 86.34 -6.22 -75.16
C LYS A 2 84.88 -6.43 -74.67
N SER A 3 83.89 -6.34 -75.57
CA SER A 3 82.46 -6.51 -75.23
C SER A 3 82.06 -7.96 -74.92
N LYS A 4 82.67 -8.95 -75.58
CA LYS A 4 82.40 -10.38 -75.32
C LYS A 4 82.93 -10.86 -73.96
N ILE A 5 84.01 -10.25 -73.47
CA ILE A 5 84.58 -10.56 -72.15
C ILE A 5 83.66 -10.07 -71.03
N PHE A 6 83.02 -8.92 -71.20
CA PHE A 6 82.08 -8.38 -70.22
C PHE A 6 80.80 -9.23 -70.10
N ILE A 7 80.33 -9.78 -71.23
CA ILE A 7 79.18 -10.70 -71.27
C ILE A 7 79.53 -12.04 -70.61
N ILE A 8 80.74 -12.57 -70.82
CA ILE A 8 81.21 -13.79 -70.14
C ILE A 8 81.41 -13.55 -68.64
N LEU A 9 81.87 -12.37 -68.24
CA LEU A 9 82.04 -12.00 -66.83
C LEU A 9 80.68 -11.89 -66.10
N LEU A 10 79.64 -11.45 -66.81
CA LEU A 10 78.28 -11.34 -66.27
C LEU A 10 77.57 -12.71 -66.22
N LEU A 11 77.98 -13.67 -67.05
CA LEU A 11 77.40 -15.02 -67.14
C LEU A 11 77.87 -15.96 -66.01
N ILE A 12 78.91 -15.59 -65.27
CA ILE A 12 79.47 -16.37 -64.15
C ILE A 12 78.92 -15.89 -62.79
N LEU A 13 78.19 -14.77 -62.74
CA LEU A 13 77.59 -14.29 -61.50
C LEU A 13 76.23 -14.97 -61.32
N PRO A 14 76.10 -15.97 -60.44
CA PRO A 14 74.83 -16.64 -60.23
C PRO A 14 73.91 -15.65 -59.51
N ILE A 15 72.80 -15.32 -60.15
CA ILE A 15 71.62 -14.81 -59.47
C ILE A 15 71.11 -15.95 -58.59
N THR A 16 71.66 -16.10 -57.39
CA THR A 16 71.13 -17.00 -56.38
C THR A 16 70.74 -16.19 -55.16
N GLY A 17 69.54 -15.62 -55.25
CA GLY A 17 68.69 -15.51 -54.07
C GLY A 17 68.37 -16.92 -53.58
N HIS A 18 69.32 -17.58 -52.91
CA HIS A 18 68.97 -18.62 -51.97
C HIS A 18 68.52 -17.89 -50.71
N LEU A 19 67.19 -17.85 -50.51
CA LEU A 19 66.59 -17.69 -49.20
C LEU A 19 67.20 -18.78 -48.32
N ASN A 20 68.30 -18.43 -47.66
CA ASN A 20 68.89 -19.25 -46.61
C ASN A 20 67.94 -19.06 -45.43
N ALA A 21 66.84 -19.81 -45.41
CA ALA A 21 66.09 -20.09 -44.20
C ALA A 21 67.09 -20.81 -43.30
N LYS A 22 67.89 -20.02 -42.60
CA LYS A 22 68.91 -20.48 -41.69
C LYS A 22 68.13 -21.22 -40.61
N ASP A 23 68.18 -22.53 -40.63
CA ASP A 23 67.65 -23.34 -39.54
C ASP A 23 68.41 -22.90 -38.29
N ILE A 24 67.77 -22.07 -37.48
CA ILE A 24 68.36 -21.54 -36.25
C ILE A 24 68.41 -22.75 -35.30
N PRO A 25 69.60 -23.24 -34.93
CA PRO A 25 69.68 -24.38 -34.04
C PRO A 25 69.18 -23.95 -32.67
N TYR A 26 68.33 -24.78 -32.07
CA TYR A 26 67.83 -24.56 -30.71
C TYR A 26 68.99 -24.43 -29.74
N THR A 27 69.13 -23.27 -29.11
CA THR A 27 70.30 -22.95 -28.27
C THR A 27 70.08 -23.32 -26.81
N LEU A 28 71.17 -23.37 -26.02
CA LEU A 28 71.09 -23.57 -24.57
C LEU A 28 70.29 -22.44 -23.89
N GLU A 29 70.36 -21.22 -24.40
CA GLU A 29 69.59 -20.08 -23.88
C GLU A 29 68.07 -20.27 -24.10
N ASP A 30 67.67 -20.87 -25.22
CA ASP A 30 66.26 -21.19 -25.50
C ASP A 30 65.74 -22.26 -24.54
N ARG A 31 66.58 -23.23 -24.16
CA ARG A 31 66.29 -24.23 -23.11
C ARG A 31 66.08 -23.57 -21.76
N ASP A 32 66.97 -22.67 -21.35
CA ASP A 32 66.84 -21.97 -20.07
C ASP A 32 65.62 -21.04 -20.03
N ARG A 33 65.26 -20.41 -21.17
CA ARG A 33 64.02 -19.63 -21.30
C ARG A 33 62.79 -20.52 -21.15
N LEU A 34 62.78 -21.70 -21.78
CA LEU A 34 61.68 -22.65 -21.67
C LEU A 34 61.51 -23.17 -20.23
N ILE A 35 62.61 -23.53 -19.55
CA ILE A 35 62.56 -23.93 -18.13
C ILE A 35 61.99 -22.82 -17.25
N ARG A 36 62.36 -21.55 -17.48
CA ARG A 36 61.78 -20.41 -16.74
C ARG A 36 60.30 -20.19 -17.04
N VAL A 37 59.86 -20.44 -18.27
CA VAL A 37 58.45 -20.32 -18.66
C VAL A 37 57.63 -21.42 -18.00
N GLU A 38 58.11 -22.67 -18.04
CA GLU A 38 57.49 -23.82 -17.39
C GLU A 38 57.32 -23.58 -15.88
N ALA A 39 58.38 -23.13 -15.20
CA ALA A 39 58.31 -22.80 -13.77
C ALA A 39 57.31 -21.66 -13.46
N LYS A 40 57.16 -20.68 -14.36
CA LYS A 40 56.15 -19.62 -14.22
C LYS A 40 54.74 -20.16 -14.44
N LEU A 41 54.54 -21.06 -15.40
CA LEU A 41 53.26 -21.70 -15.70
C LEU A 41 52.79 -22.54 -14.51
N GLU A 42 53.66 -23.37 -13.92
CA GLU A 42 53.35 -24.10 -12.67
C GLU A 42 52.96 -23.13 -11.54
N GLY A 43 53.64 -21.98 -11.46
CA GLY A 43 53.31 -20.92 -10.51
C GLY A 43 51.93 -20.30 -10.76
N PHE A 44 51.49 -20.21 -12.01
CA PHE A 44 50.14 -19.76 -12.36
C PHE A 44 49.09 -20.83 -12.05
N GLU A 45 49.33 -22.10 -12.39
CA GLU A 45 48.41 -23.20 -12.09
C GLU A 45 48.09 -23.26 -10.59
N LYS A 46 49.11 -23.20 -9.73
CA LYS A 46 48.91 -23.16 -8.27
C LYS A 46 48.09 -21.96 -7.81
N ARG A 47 48.24 -20.80 -8.46
CA ARG A 47 47.43 -19.61 -8.14
C ARG A 47 45.99 -19.77 -8.59
N PHE A 48 45.75 -20.36 -9.76
CA PHE A 48 44.40 -20.66 -10.23
C PHE A 48 43.68 -21.65 -9.31
N GLU A 49 44.34 -22.74 -8.90
CA GLU A 49 43.78 -23.67 -7.91
C GLU A 49 43.41 -22.98 -6.58
N GLN A 50 44.22 -22.03 -6.13
CA GLN A 50 43.91 -21.24 -4.94
C GLN A 50 42.71 -20.30 -5.15
N ILE A 51 42.58 -19.73 -6.34
CA ILE A 51 41.44 -18.90 -6.74
C ILE A 51 40.17 -19.74 -6.75
N ASP A 52 40.20 -20.93 -7.35
CA ASP A 52 39.05 -21.84 -7.41
C ASP A 52 38.57 -22.23 -6.01
N LYS A 53 39.50 -22.59 -5.11
CA LYS A 53 39.17 -22.87 -3.70
C LYS A 53 38.53 -21.68 -2.99
N ARG A 54 38.95 -20.44 -3.32
CA ARG A 54 38.34 -19.24 -2.75
C ARG A 54 36.94 -19.00 -3.30
N PHE A 55 36.70 -19.27 -4.58
CA PHE A 55 35.36 -19.18 -5.16
C PHE A 55 34.42 -20.21 -4.55
N GLU A 56 34.84 -21.47 -4.37
CA GLU A 56 34.04 -22.48 -3.67
C GLU A 56 33.66 -22.05 -2.25
N GLN A 57 34.58 -21.37 -1.53
CA GLN A 57 34.28 -20.82 -0.20
C GLN A 57 33.28 -19.67 -0.27
N ILE A 58 33.36 -18.82 -1.30
CA ILE A 58 32.42 -17.73 -1.52
C ILE A 58 31.02 -18.29 -1.80
N ASP A 59 30.91 -19.31 -2.66
CA ASP A 59 29.63 -19.94 -3.00
C ASP A 59 28.96 -20.54 -1.75
N LYS A 60 29.72 -21.26 -0.92
CA LYS A 60 29.20 -21.78 0.37
C LYS A 60 28.70 -20.69 1.30
N ARG A 61 29.33 -19.50 1.28
CA ARG A 61 28.88 -18.36 2.09
C ARG A 61 27.60 -17.76 1.53
N PHE A 62 27.46 -17.68 0.21
CA PHE A 62 26.22 -17.22 -0.42
C PHE A 62 25.06 -18.18 -0.13
N GLU A 63 25.25 -19.50 -0.26
CA GLU A 63 24.22 -20.47 0.12
C GLU A 63 23.78 -20.32 1.59
N ALA A 64 24.73 -20.06 2.50
CA ALA A 64 24.42 -19.82 3.91
C ALA A 64 23.66 -18.51 4.13
N VAL A 65 23.90 -17.49 3.31
CA VAL A 65 23.17 -16.22 3.31
C VAL A 65 21.75 -16.44 2.80
N ASP A 66 21.58 -17.16 1.70
CA ASP A 66 20.27 -17.46 1.11
C ASP A 66 19.36 -18.20 2.09
N LYS A 67 19.90 -19.24 2.77
CA LYS A 67 19.16 -19.95 3.83
C LYS A 67 18.72 -19.05 4.99
N ARG A 68 19.52 -18.03 5.33
CA ARG A 68 19.14 -17.05 6.36
C ARG A 68 18.02 -16.15 5.86
N PHE A 69 18.08 -15.69 4.60
CA PHE A 69 17.03 -14.90 3.99
C PHE A 69 15.70 -15.67 3.91
N GLU A 70 15.71 -16.93 3.47
CA GLU A 70 14.53 -17.79 3.49
C GLU A 70 13.95 -17.92 4.92
N SER A 71 14.82 -18.07 5.93
CA SER A 71 14.36 -18.12 7.33
C SER A 71 13.72 -16.81 7.79
N PHE A 72 14.25 -15.66 7.36
CA PHE A 72 13.66 -14.35 7.63
C PHE A 72 12.30 -14.19 6.95
N GLU A 73 12.19 -14.53 5.67
CA GLU A 73 10.95 -14.46 4.90
C GLU A 73 9.83 -15.28 5.57
N ASN A 74 10.13 -16.52 5.94
CA ASN A 74 9.20 -17.38 6.69
C ASN A 74 8.78 -16.81 8.06
N ARG A 75 9.62 -15.99 8.71
CA ARG A 75 9.25 -15.32 9.97
C ARG A 75 8.37 -14.10 9.70
N PHE A 76 8.67 -13.34 8.65
CA PHE A 76 7.87 -12.19 8.24
C PHE A 76 6.47 -12.61 7.79
N GLU A 77 6.32 -13.65 6.97
CA GLU A 77 5.00 -14.16 6.57
C GLU A 77 4.16 -14.59 7.78
N ARG A 78 4.78 -15.26 8.77
CA ARG A 78 4.08 -15.62 10.01
C ARG A 78 3.63 -14.40 10.80
N LEU A 79 4.47 -13.37 10.88
CA LEU A 79 4.13 -12.13 11.57
C LEU A 79 3.01 -11.37 10.83
N GLU A 80 3.10 -11.27 9.50
CA GLU A 80 2.09 -10.64 8.66
C GLU A 80 0.73 -11.35 8.83
N ASN A 81 0.69 -12.67 8.72
CA ASN A 81 -0.52 -13.45 8.93
C ASN A 81 -1.11 -13.27 10.32
N PHE A 82 -0.26 -13.20 11.36
CA PHE A 82 -0.72 -12.94 12.73
C PHE A 82 -1.31 -11.54 12.89
N ILE A 83 -0.64 -10.51 12.36
CA ILE A 83 -1.12 -9.12 12.41
C ILE A 83 -2.42 -8.97 11.64
N ILE A 84 -2.48 -9.47 10.40
CA ILE A 84 -3.68 -9.40 9.56
C ILE A 84 -4.83 -10.17 10.22
N GLY A 85 -4.58 -11.38 10.72
CA GLY A 85 -5.61 -12.18 11.41
C GLY A 85 -6.10 -11.50 12.69
N GLY A 86 -5.20 -11.00 13.52
CA GLY A 86 -5.53 -10.28 14.74
C GLY A 86 -6.33 -9.00 14.48
N LEU A 87 -5.89 -8.17 13.54
CA LEU A 87 -6.60 -6.96 13.13
C LEU A 87 -7.98 -7.31 12.55
N SER A 88 -8.07 -8.30 11.67
CA SER A 88 -9.34 -8.73 11.08
C SER A 88 -10.34 -9.19 12.13
N LEU A 89 -9.89 -9.92 13.16
CA LEU A 89 -10.74 -10.33 14.28
C LEU A 89 -11.24 -9.12 15.08
N LEU A 90 -10.36 -8.17 15.38
CA LEU A 90 -10.74 -6.94 16.09
C LEU A 90 -11.73 -6.11 15.28
N PHE A 91 -11.48 -5.87 13.99
CA PHE A 91 -12.39 -5.13 13.12
C PHE A 91 -13.74 -5.83 12.98
N THR A 92 -13.74 -7.15 12.77
CA THR A 92 -14.98 -7.94 12.69
C THR A 92 -15.75 -7.88 14.01
N GLY A 93 -15.07 -8.03 15.14
CA GLY A 93 -15.66 -7.93 16.48
C GLY A 93 -16.26 -6.54 16.74
N MET A 94 -15.55 -5.47 16.39
CA MET A 94 -16.05 -4.10 16.51
C MET A 94 -17.28 -3.86 15.63
N LEU A 95 -17.25 -4.26 14.37
CA LEU A 95 -18.38 -4.11 13.45
C LEU A 95 -19.59 -4.93 13.91
N ALA A 96 -19.37 -6.15 14.38
CA ALA A 96 -20.41 -6.99 14.96
C ALA A 96 -21.01 -6.34 16.22
N MET A 97 -20.18 -5.76 17.09
CA MET A 97 -20.63 -5.09 18.30
C MET A 97 -21.41 -3.82 18.00
N VAL A 98 -20.95 -2.97 17.08
CA VAL A 98 -21.69 -1.78 16.63
C VAL A 98 -23.01 -2.19 15.98
N GLY A 99 -23.00 -3.21 15.13
CA GLY A 99 -24.20 -3.78 14.53
C GLY A 99 -25.19 -4.29 15.59
N PHE A 100 -24.69 -5.01 16.59
CA PHE A 100 -25.49 -5.52 17.71
C PHE A 100 -26.11 -4.39 18.53
N ILE A 101 -25.34 -3.35 18.89
CA ILE A 101 -25.83 -2.18 19.63
C ILE A 101 -26.91 -1.44 18.83
N MET A 102 -26.71 -1.26 17.52
CA MET A 102 -27.72 -0.63 16.65
C MET A 102 -29.00 -1.47 16.57
N TRP A 103 -28.86 -2.78 16.53
CA TRP A 103 -29.99 -3.71 16.50
C TRP A 103 -30.77 -3.71 17.82
N ASP A 104 -30.08 -3.79 18.96
CA ASP A 104 -30.66 -3.79 20.31
C ASP A 104 -31.48 -2.51 20.58
N ARG A 105 -30.91 -1.35 20.26
CA ARG A 105 -31.59 -0.04 20.38
C ARG A 105 -32.91 0.01 19.62
N ARG A 106 -33.01 -0.62 18.44
CA ARG A 106 -34.25 -0.63 17.66
C ARG A 106 -35.39 -1.34 18.39
N SER A 107 -35.08 -2.35 19.20
CA SER A 107 -36.10 -3.11 19.93
C SER A 107 -36.69 -2.32 21.10
N VAL A 108 -35.86 -1.58 21.84
CA VAL A 108 -36.26 -0.83 23.05
C VAL A 108 -36.91 0.52 22.73
N VAL A 109 -36.54 1.15 21.61
CA VAL A 109 -37.05 2.49 21.24
C VAL A 109 -38.46 2.44 20.65
N ASN A 110 -38.88 1.31 20.06
CA ASN A 110 -40.21 1.15 19.46
C ASN A 110 -41.39 1.49 20.41
N PRO A 111 -41.47 0.97 21.66
CA PRO A 111 -42.56 1.31 22.56
C PRO A 111 -42.59 2.81 22.90
N VAL A 112 -41.41 3.42 23.12
CA VAL A 112 -41.30 4.86 23.41
C VAL A 112 -41.81 5.70 22.23
N ILE A 113 -41.50 5.32 20.99
CA ILE A 113 -42.02 6.01 19.80
C ILE A 113 -43.56 5.97 19.76
N GLN A 114 -44.16 4.85 20.14
CA GLN A 114 -45.63 4.73 20.13
C GLN A 114 -46.27 5.58 21.23
N GLU A 115 -45.68 5.59 22.43
CA GLU A 115 -46.14 6.47 23.50
C GLU A 115 -46.05 7.94 23.10
N LEU A 116 -44.96 8.35 22.44
CA LEU A 116 -44.80 9.71 21.92
C LEU A 116 -45.88 10.05 20.90
N LYS A 117 -46.17 9.15 19.94
CA LYS A 117 -47.26 9.33 18.96
C LYS A 117 -48.62 9.49 19.62
N ASN A 118 -48.90 8.67 20.65
CA ASN A 118 -50.18 8.74 21.36
C ASN A 118 -50.32 10.05 22.13
N LYS A 119 -49.28 10.48 22.85
CA LYS A 119 -49.26 11.76 23.56
C LYS A 119 -49.38 12.95 22.61
N GLU A 120 -48.73 12.88 21.45
CA GLU A 120 -48.84 13.92 20.42
C GLU A 120 -50.28 14.05 19.90
N SER A 121 -50.96 12.92 19.68
CA SER A 121 -52.38 12.89 19.32
C SER A 121 -53.28 13.48 20.42
N GLU A 122 -53.02 13.15 21.69
CA GLU A 122 -53.75 13.73 22.83
C GLU A 122 -53.55 15.24 22.93
N ILE A 123 -52.31 15.72 22.81
CA ILE A 123 -51.99 17.15 22.81
C ILE A 123 -52.72 17.86 21.68
N ASN A 124 -52.73 17.29 20.47
CA ASN A 124 -53.42 17.91 19.33
C ASN A 124 -54.94 17.98 19.54
N LYS A 125 -55.56 16.98 20.18
CA LYS A 125 -56.99 17.01 20.53
C LYS A 125 -57.31 18.08 21.57
N LEU A 126 -56.43 18.27 22.55
CA LEU A 126 -56.59 19.30 23.58
C LEU A 126 -56.48 20.69 22.97
N LYS A 127 -55.47 20.92 22.13
CA LYS A 127 -55.33 22.19 21.38
C LYS A 127 -56.58 22.50 20.56
N LEU A 128 -57.15 21.51 19.87
CA LEU A 128 -58.37 21.72 19.07
C LEU A 128 -59.58 22.10 19.95
N LYS A 129 -59.71 21.50 21.13
CA LYS A 129 -60.77 21.83 22.10
C LYS A 129 -60.57 23.22 22.72
N GLU A 130 -59.33 23.60 22.99
CA GLU A 130 -58.96 24.92 23.48
C GLU A 130 -59.34 26.00 22.45
N GLU A 131 -58.97 25.82 21.18
CA GLU A 131 -59.39 26.71 20.08
C GLU A 131 -60.93 26.77 19.93
N GLU A 132 -61.64 25.64 20.10
CA GLU A 132 -63.10 25.63 20.04
C GLU A 132 -63.73 26.38 21.22
N LEU A 133 -63.17 26.25 22.42
CA LEU A 133 -63.64 26.93 23.62
C LEU A 133 -63.43 28.44 23.50
N GLU A 134 -62.25 28.88 23.06
CA GLU A 134 -61.95 30.30 22.80
C GLU A 134 -62.94 30.91 21.80
N ARG A 135 -63.27 30.18 20.73
CA ARG A 135 -64.29 30.64 19.76
C ARG A 135 -65.68 30.76 20.40
N ARG A 136 -66.08 29.82 21.26
CA ARG A 136 -67.37 29.87 21.96
C ARG A 136 -67.42 31.00 22.97
N GLU A 137 -66.33 31.24 23.70
CA GLU A 137 -66.21 32.36 24.65
C GLU A 137 -66.36 33.69 23.92
N LEU A 138 -65.65 33.91 22.81
CA LEU A 138 -65.80 35.11 21.98
C LEU A 138 -67.24 35.34 21.49
N LEU A 139 -67.93 34.27 21.09
CA LEU A 139 -69.34 34.35 20.67
C LEU A 139 -70.26 34.71 21.85
N LEU A 140 -70.03 34.10 23.02
CA LEU A 140 -70.76 34.42 24.25
C LEU A 140 -70.54 35.87 24.67
N GLU A 141 -69.29 36.35 24.64
CA GLU A 141 -68.95 37.74 24.92
C GLU A 141 -69.64 38.70 23.95
N ALA A 142 -69.64 38.39 22.65
CA ALA A 142 -70.33 39.19 21.64
C ALA A 142 -71.84 39.27 21.89
N VAL A 143 -72.49 38.13 22.18
CA VAL A 143 -73.92 38.06 22.49
C VAL A 143 -74.25 38.77 23.81
N LEU A 144 -73.46 38.58 24.86
CA LEU A 144 -73.62 39.25 26.14
C LEU A 144 -73.46 40.76 26.01
N LYS A 145 -72.49 41.22 25.21
CA LYS A 145 -72.28 42.63 24.90
C LYS A 145 -73.46 43.24 24.13
N GLU A 146 -74.07 42.49 23.22
CA GLU A 146 -75.30 42.91 22.53
C GLU A 146 -76.49 43.00 23.50
N TYR A 147 -76.72 41.98 24.32
CA TYR A 147 -77.79 41.95 25.32
C TYR A 147 -77.63 42.98 26.45
N SER A 148 -76.40 43.37 26.77
CA SER A 148 -76.12 44.41 27.77
C SER A 148 -76.67 45.79 27.37
N LYS A 149 -76.91 46.03 26.08
CA LYS A 149 -77.52 47.27 25.59
C LYS A 149 -79.01 47.36 25.93
N THR A 150 -79.67 46.23 26.14
CA THR A 150 -81.09 46.12 26.46
C THR A 150 -81.37 45.96 27.96
N GLU A 151 -80.44 45.38 28.74
CA GLU A 151 -80.57 45.25 30.20
C GLU A 151 -79.46 45.98 31.00
N PRO A 152 -79.79 47.01 31.81
CA PRO A 152 -78.81 47.81 32.54
C PRO A 152 -78.08 47.05 33.65
N LYS A 153 -78.72 46.05 34.28
CA LYS A 153 -78.09 45.22 35.32
C LYS A 153 -76.98 44.33 34.75
N LEU A 154 -77.13 43.86 33.50
CA LEU A 154 -76.15 43.01 32.83
C LEU A 154 -74.92 43.81 32.39
N ALA A 155 -75.11 45.06 31.97
CA ALA A 155 -74.01 45.98 31.63
C ALA A 155 -73.08 46.26 32.82
N GLU A 156 -73.64 46.37 34.03
CA GLU A 156 -72.87 46.57 35.26
C GLU A 156 -71.99 45.36 35.59
N LEU A 157 -72.54 44.15 35.45
CA LEU A 157 -71.83 42.89 35.68
C LEU A 157 -70.68 42.65 34.69
N LEU A 158 -70.87 43.00 33.42
CA LEU A 158 -69.82 42.87 32.40
C LEU A 158 -68.66 43.86 32.61
N LYS A 159 -68.94 45.09 33.10
CA LYS A 159 -67.90 46.05 33.50
C LYS A 159 -67.03 45.54 34.65
N ILE A 160 -67.64 44.90 35.65
CA ILE A 160 -66.91 44.33 36.81
C ILE A 160 -65.94 43.22 36.38
N LYS A 161 -66.32 42.42 35.38
CA LYS A 161 -65.49 41.35 34.80
C LYS A 161 -64.44 41.85 33.80
N GLY A 162 -64.41 43.15 33.47
CA GLY A 162 -63.46 43.74 32.52
C GLY A 162 -63.76 43.44 31.05
N LEU A 163 -64.99 43.02 30.72
CA LEU A 163 -65.43 42.61 29.38
C LEU A 163 -66.07 43.77 28.58
N LEU A 164 -66.16 44.97 29.17
CA LEU A 164 -66.82 46.17 28.63
C LEU A 164 -66.07 47.45 28.96
#